data_AF-A0A1F5GTB9-F1
#
_entry.id   AF-A0A1F5GTB9-F1
#
_cell.length_a   1.000
_cell.length_b   1.000
_cell.length_c   1.000
_cell.angle_alpha   90.00
_cell.angle_beta   90.00
_cell.angle_gamma   90.00
#
_symmetry.space_group_name_H-M   'P 1'
#
loop_
_entity.id
_entity.type
_entity.pdbx_description
1 polymer ?
#
loop_
_entity_poly.entity_id
_entity_poly.type
_entity_poly.pdbx_seq_one_letter_code
_entity_poly.pdbx_strand_id
1 'polypeptide(L)'
;MAKNSILKKIRKLAINIDWNLSFSGKSKGNKHLLRIVKIAKFLAQNVGADVFIAEAGALLHDVALPSGNDYNYKKNKIIAQEFLIRFKLSDLEINAIAECVATHEGTVKPKTLEAKIVHDADVLEKSGILGIIRHTWKMTNSGRIDSEKILKKDIKKIIDHIKWRGKQLQTPLAKKLHKCVSININIAQLRKIIPIISGLAKNSITTEDIAKIILKELKRNQRIALTRQLNLSYLASFKKYKFIDHSRLLTNKNANGKRYANVP
;
A
#
# COMPACT_ATOMS: atom_id res chain seq x y z
N MET A 1 2.88 -27.55 1.09
CA MET A 1 3.68 -26.64 1.97
C MET A 1 2.69 -25.74 2.69
N ALA A 2 2.85 -25.50 3.99
CA ALA A 2 1.96 -24.57 4.69
C ALA A 2 2.07 -23.15 4.09
N LYS A 3 0.93 -22.45 3.95
CA LYS A 3 0.85 -21.08 3.39
C LYS A 3 1.87 -20.11 4.01
N ASN A 4 2.11 -20.23 5.32
CA ASN A 4 3.13 -19.44 6.04
C ASN A 4 4.56 -19.67 5.54
N SER A 5 4.91 -20.90 5.17
CA SER A 5 6.23 -21.23 4.60
C SER A 5 6.39 -20.61 3.21
N ILE A 6 5.33 -20.65 2.39
CA ILE A 6 5.31 -20.01 1.08
C ILE A 6 5.49 -18.50 1.20
N LEU A 7 4.73 -17.83 2.08
CA LEU A 7 4.87 -16.38 2.33
C LEU A 7 6.29 -16.00 2.77
N LYS A 8 6.95 -16.80 3.62
CA LYS A 8 8.34 -16.55 4.01
C LYS A 8 9.30 -16.59 2.81
N LYS A 9 9.13 -17.56 1.90
CA LYS A 9 9.94 -17.68 0.69
C LYS A 9 9.67 -16.53 -0.30
N ILE A 10 8.40 -16.21 -0.56
CA ILE A 10 7.99 -15.06 -1.38
C ILE A 10 8.61 -13.79 -0.81
N ARG A 11 8.50 -13.57 0.51
CA ARG A 11 9.04 -12.39 1.18
C ARG A 11 10.55 -12.23 0.99
N LYS A 12 11.32 -13.31 1.15
CA LYS A 12 12.78 -13.26 0.96
C LYS A 12 13.14 -12.80 -0.46
N LEU A 13 12.48 -13.37 -1.47
CA LEU A 13 12.72 -13.04 -2.87
C LEU A 13 12.24 -11.63 -3.22
N ALA A 14 11.04 -11.24 -2.76
CA ALA A 14 10.49 -9.91 -2.97
C ALA A 14 11.37 -8.81 -2.38
N ILE A 15 11.89 -8.99 -1.16
CA ILE A 15 12.83 -8.05 -0.55
C ILE A 15 14.11 -7.96 -1.38
N ASN A 16 14.62 -9.09 -1.89
CA ASN A 16 15.82 -9.06 -2.74
C ASN A 16 15.59 -8.25 -4.03
N ILE A 17 14.42 -8.41 -4.67
CA ILE A 17 14.05 -7.64 -5.87
C ILE A 17 13.89 -6.15 -5.53
N ASP A 18 13.14 -5.84 -4.49
CA ASP A 18 12.91 -4.47 -4.03
C ASP A 18 14.21 -3.78 -3.66
N TRP A 19 15.12 -4.44 -2.91
CA TRP A 19 16.33 -3.79 -2.41
C TRP A 19 17.51 -3.78 -3.37
N ASN A 20 17.71 -4.84 -4.16
CA ASN A 20 18.94 -5.01 -4.93
C ASN A 20 18.74 -4.78 -6.43
N LEU A 21 17.54 -5.00 -6.98
CA LEU A 21 17.28 -4.84 -8.42
C LEU A 21 16.57 -3.53 -8.74
N SER A 22 15.59 -3.13 -7.94
CA SER A 22 14.86 -1.89 -8.17
C SER A 22 15.77 -0.67 -7.99
N PHE A 23 15.62 0.33 -8.85
CA PHE A 23 16.43 1.56 -8.83
C PHE A 23 17.94 1.31 -8.76
N SER A 24 18.43 0.24 -9.39
CA SER A 24 19.84 -0.15 -9.36
C SER A 24 20.39 -0.33 -7.94
N GLY A 25 19.57 -0.86 -7.03
CA GLY A 25 19.96 -1.16 -5.65
C GLY A 25 19.84 0.01 -4.66
N LYS A 26 19.46 1.21 -5.12
CA LYS A 26 19.30 2.39 -4.25
C LYS A 26 18.20 2.24 -3.21
N SER A 27 17.28 1.31 -3.42
CA SER A 27 16.18 1.02 -2.49
C SER A 27 16.59 0.15 -1.30
N LYS A 28 17.83 -0.34 -1.23
CA LYS A 28 18.30 -1.19 -0.12
C LYS A 28 18.02 -0.57 1.25
N GLY A 29 17.30 -1.31 2.10
CA GLY A 29 16.91 -0.87 3.44
C GLY A 29 15.60 -0.07 3.51
N ASN A 30 14.98 0.26 2.37
CA ASN A 30 13.65 0.88 2.38
C ASN A 30 12.61 -0.06 2.99
N LYS A 31 11.67 0.49 3.76
CA LYS A 31 10.63 -0.29 4.45
C LYS A 31 9.27 -0.19 3.76
N HIS A 32 9.23 0.33 2.52
CA HIS A 32 8.02 0.43 1.69
C HIS A 32 7.20 -0.84 1.69
N LEU A 33 7.81 -1.90 1.17
CA LEU A 33 7.19 -3.19 0.96
C LEU A 33 6.65 -3.75 2.28
N LEU A 34 7.46 -3.65 3.33
CA LEU A 34 7.11 -4.13 4.66
C LEU A 34 5.94 -3.37 5.28
N ARG A 35 5.81 -2.07 5.03
CA ARG A 35 4.65 -1.28 5.49
C ARG A 35 3.40 -1.65 4.71
N ILE A 36 3.48 -1.79 3.39
CA ILE A 36 2.33 -2.19 2.56
C ILE A 36 1.80 -3.56 2.99
N VAL A 37 2.67 -4.55 3.18
CA VAL A 37 2.26 -5.89 3.63
C VAL A 37 1.50 -5.83 4.97
N LYS A 38 1.98 -5.01 5.92
CA LYS A 38 1.29 -4.82 7.21
C LYS A 38 -0.06 -4.12 7.05
N ILE A 39 -0.16 -3.12 6.17
CA ILE A 39 -1.42 -2.42 5.89
C ILE A 39 -2.40 -3.37 5.18
N ALA A 40 -1.97 -4.10 4.15
CA ALA A 40 -2.78 -5.06 3.40
C ALA A 40 -3.30 -6.18 4.31
N LYS A 41 -2.46 -6.73 5.18
CA LYS A 41 -2.87 -7.70 6.20
C LYS A 41 -3.96 -7.13 7.11
N PHE A 42 -3.74 -5.91 7.64
CA PHE A 42 -4.71 -5.25 8.50
C PHE A 42 -6.05 -5.05 7.77
N LEU A 43 -6.02 -4.53 6.54
CA LEU A 43 -7.21 -4.31 5.74
C LEU A 43 -7.94 -5.64 5.48
N ALA A 44 -7.24 -6.67 4.99
CA ALA A 44 -7.82 -7.98 4.70
C ALA A 44 -8.54 -8.60 5.91
N GLN A 45 -7.92 -8.53 7.09
CA GLN A 45 -8.53 -9.01 8.34
C GLN A 45 -9.81 -8.24 8.73
N ASN A 46 -9.88 -6.94 8.42
CA ASN A 46 -11.01 -6.08 8.80
C ASN A 46 -12.09 -5.96 7.73
N VAL A 47 -11.86 -6.50 6.52
CA VAL A 47 -12.88 -6.53 5.45
C VAL A 47 -13.22 -7.95 4.99
N GLY A 48 -12.65 -8.97 5.62
CA GLY A 48 -13.01 -10.38 5.40
C GLY A 48 -12.43 -10.98 4.11
N ALA A 49 -11.28 -10.48 3.65
CA ALA A 49 -10.60 -11.01 2.46
C ALA A 49 -9.63 -12.14 2.79
N ASP A 50 -9.18 -12.88 1.77
CA ASP A 50 -8.11 -13.85 1.96
C ASP A 50 -6.79 -13.14 2.31
N VAL A 51 -6.40 -13.27 3.59
CA VAL A 51 -5.19 -12.65 4.14
C VAL A 51 -3.92 -13.18 3.46
N PHE A 52 -3.89 -14.46 3.08
CA PHE A 52 -2.73 -15.04 2.40
C PHE A 52 -2.54 -14.41 1.01
N ILE A 53 -3.61 -14.31 0.23
CA ILE A 53 -3.57 -13.70 -1.11
C ILE A 53 -3.21 -12.21 -1.00
N ALA A 54 -3.81 -11.47 -0.07
CA ALA A 54 -3.51 -10.05 0.14
C ALA A 54 -2.05 -9.82 0.58
N GLU A 55 -1.50 -10.62 1.50
CA GLU A 55 -0.09 -10.52 1.90
C GLU A 55 0.86 -10.88 0.74
N ALA A 56 0.56 -11.94 -0.02
CA ALA A 56 1.38 -12.34 -1.17
C ALA A 56 1.34 -11.31 -2.30
N GLY A 57 0.15 -10.77 -2.62
CA GLY A 57 -0.02 -9.70 -3.61
C GLY A 57 0.70 -8.43 -3.20
N ALA A 58 0.61 -8.04 -1.92
CA ALA A 58 1.36 -6.91 -1.38
C ALA A 58 2.89 -7.12 -1.43
N LEU A 59 3.38 -8.35 -1.19
CA LEU A 59 4.80 -8.66 -1.32
C LEU A 59 5.29 -8.56 -2.77
N LEU A 60 4.43 -8.78 -3.76
CA LEU A 60 4.83 -8.82 -5.17
C LEU A 60 4.38 -7.61 -5.99
N HIS A 61 3.73 -6.61 -5.39
CA HIS A 61 3.12 -5.51 -6.15
C HIS A 61 4.13 -4.79 -7.08
N ASP A 62 5.35 -4.54 -6.61
CA ASP A 62 6.43 -3.90 -7.38
C ASP A 62 7.37 -4.91 -8.10
N VAL A 63 7.01 -6.19 -8.22
CA VAL A 63 7.91 -7.23 -8.80
C VAL A 63 8.34 -6.91 -10.24
N ALA A 64 7.48 -6.21 -10.99
CA ALA A 64 7.77 -5.81 -12.37
C ALA A 64 8.56 -4.49 -12.49
N LEU A 65 8.80 -3.78 -11.38
CA LEU A 65 9.47 -2.48 -11.36
C LEU A 65 10.86 -2.49 -12.00
N PRO A 66 11.75 -3.49 -11.75
CA PRO A 66 13.07 -3.53 -12.40
C PRO A 66 12.99 -3.66 -13.92
N SER A 67 11.92 -4.24 -14.45
CA SER A 67 11.69 -4.40 -15.90
C SER A 67 11.00 -3.19 -16.55
N GLY A 68 10.63 -2.17 -15.76
CA GLY A 68 9.90 -0.99 -16.24
C GLY A 68 8.43 -1.25 -16.63
N ASN A 69 7.86 -2.38 -16.22
CA ASN A 69 6.50 -2.80 -16.61
C ASN A 69 5.44 -2.59 -15.51
N ASP A 70 5.74 -1.81 -14.46
CA ASP A 70 4.84 -1.58 -13.32
C ASP A 70 3.45 -1.02 -13.74
N TYR A 71 3.41 -0.17 -14.77
CA TYR A 71 2.17 0.42 -15.30
C TYR A 71 1.44 -0.43 -16.36
N ASN A 72 2.02 -1.54 -16.85
CA ASN A 72 1.41 -2.38 -17.88
C ASN A 72 0.70 -3.57 -17.25
N TYR A 73 -0.63 -3.53 -17.18
CA TYR A 73 -1.46 -4.58 -16.57
C TYR A 73 -1.08 -6.00 -17.04
N LYS A 74 -1.02 -6.23 -18.37
CA LYS A 74 -0.78 -7.58 -18.93
C LYS A 74 0.62 -8.08 -18.59
N LYS A 75 1.65 -7.26 -18.84
CA LYS A 75 3.05 -7.64 -18.56
C LYS A 75 3.30 -7.84 -17.07
N ASN A 76 2.79 -6.94 -16.24
CA ASN A 76 2.92 -7.04 -14.79
C ASN A 76 2.25 -8.32 -14.26
N LYS A 77 1.07 -8.67 -14.77
CA LYS A 77 0.37 -9.93 -14.44
C LYS A 77 1.19 -11.17 -14.79
N ILE A 78 1.75 -11.20 -16.00
CA ILE A 78 2.57 -12.34 -16.49
C ILE A 78 3.82 -12.51 -15.62
N ILE A 79 4.54 -11.42 -15.33
CA ILE A 79 5.74 -11.46 -14.46
C ILE A 79 5.38 -12.03 -13.08
N ALA A 80 4.25 -11.62 -12.51
CA ALA A 80 3.79 -12.15 -11.23
C ALA A 80 3.43 -13.66 -11.32
N GLN A 81 2.76 -14.09 -12.38
CA GLN A 81 2.44 -15.51 -12.60
C GLN A 81 3.72 -16.34 -12.73
N GLU A 82 4.66 -15.95 -13.60
CA GLU A 82 5.96 -16.58 -13.80
C GLU A 82 6.78 -16.67 -12.51
N PHE A 83 6.76 -15.60 -11.70
CA PHE A 83 7.39 -15.61 -10.40
C PHE A 83 6.79 -16.69 -9.48
N LEU A 84 5.47 -16.89 -9.55
CA LEU A 84 4.72 -17.74 -8.63
C LEU A 84 4.75 -19.24 -8.97
N ILE A 85 5.02 -19.63 -10.22
CA ILE A 85 5.00 -21.04 -10.70
C ILE A 85 5.92 -21.96 -9.86
N ARG A 86 6.99 -21.40 -9.29
CA ARG A 86 7.94 -22.13 -8.42
C ARG A 86 7.38 -22.51 -7.04
N PHE A 87 6.19 -22.03 -6.68
CA PHE A 87 5.54 -22.34 -5.40
C PHE A 87 4.40 -23.33 -5.61
N LYS A 88 4.17 -24.18 -4.61
CA LYS A 88 3.07 -25.15 -4.59
C LYS A 88 1.74 -24.43 -4.28
N LEU A 89 1.26 -23.63 -5.24
CA LEU A 89 -0.01 -22.88 -5.21
C LEU A 89 -0.94 -23.41 -6.30
N SER A 90 -2.24 -23.30 -6.07
CA SER A 90 -3.23 -23.58 -7.12
C SER A 90 -3.26 -22.45 -8.16
N ASP A 91 -3.75 -22.74 -9.36
CA ASP A 91 -3.93 -21.73 -10.42
C ASP A 91 -4.84 -20.58 -9.98
N LEU A 92 -5.86 -20.88 -9.17
CA LEU A 92 -6.74 -19.87 -8.57
C LEU A 92 -5.97 -18.90 -7.67
N GLU A 93 -5.09 -19.42 -6.81
CA GLU A 93 -4.26 -18.59 -5.92
C GLU A 93 -3.23 -17.78 -6.72
N ILE A 94 -2.57 -18.40 -7.71
CA ILE A 94 -1.62 -17.71 -8.59
C ILE A 94 -2.31 -16.54 -9.30
N ASN A 95 -3.46 -16.79 -9.91
CA ASN A 95 -4.21 -15.77 -10.64
C ASN A 95 -4.74 -14.66 -9.72
N ALA A 96 -5.20 -15.00 -8.52
CA ALA A 96 -5.67 -14.01 -7.55
C ALA A 96 -4.53 -13.09 -7.05
N ILE A 97 -3.35 -13.66 -6.76
CA ILE A 97 -2.16 -12.89 -6.39
C ILE A 97 -1.71 -12.02 -7.57
N ALA A 98 -1.62 -12.58 -8.77
CA ALA A 98 -1.22 -11.84 -9.96
C ALA A 98 -2.19 -10.69 -10.31
N GLU A 99 -3.50 -10.84 -10.04
CA GLU A 99 -4.47 -9.76 -10.19
C GLU A 99 -4.21 -8.60 -9.21
N CYS A 100 -3.82 -8.91 -7.97
CA CYS A 100 -3.43 -7.89 -7.00
C CYS A 100 -2.24 -7.07 -7.52
N VAL A 101 -1.24 -7.77 -8.06
CA VAL A 101 -0.03 -7.15 -8.63
C VAL A 101 -0.38 -6.33 -9.88
N ALA A 102 -1.18 -6.87 -10.81
CA ALA A 102 -1.46 -6.20 -12.08
C ALA A 102 -2.26 -4.89 -11.95
N THR A 103 -3.04 -4.74 -10.87
CA THR A 103 -3.97 -3.60 -10.68
C THR A 103 -3.51 -2.58 -9.65
N HIS A 104 -2.42 -2.84 -8.91
CA HIS A 104 -2.05 -2.03 -7.74
C HIS A 104 -1.78 -0.55 -8.05
N GLU A 105 -1.21 -0.20 -9.22
CA GLU A 105 -0.91 1.21 -9.57
C GLU A 105 -2.18 2.05 -9.82
N GLY A 106 -3.35 1.42 -10.04
CA GLY A 106 -4.62 2.12 -10.29
C GLY A 106 -4.87 2.48 -11.76
N THR A 107 -4.03 2.06 -12.70
CA THR A 107 -4.29 2.26 -14.14
C THR A 107 -5.46 1.40 -14.64
N VAL A 108 -5.71 0.27 -13.97
CA VAL A 108 -6.86 -0.60 -14.17
C VAL A 108 -7.58 -0.77 -12.83
N LYS A 109 -8.91 -0.69 -12.83
CA LYS A 109 -9.71 -0.82 -11.62
C LYS A 109 -9.64 -2.26 -11.07
N PRO A 110 -9.22 -2.46 -9.80
CA PRO A 110 -9.18 -3.79 -9.19
C PRO A 110 -10.59 -4.36 -9.01
N LYS A 111 -10.77 -5.64 -9.37
CA LYS A 111 -12.08 -6.31 -9.33
C LYS A 111 -12.27 -7.13 -8.03
N THR A 112 -11.30 -7.96 -7.70
CA THR A 112 -11.34 -8.82 -6.50
C THR A 112 -11.15 -8.00 -5.23
N LEU A 113 -11.58 -8.56 -4.09
CA LEU A 113 -11.47 -7.88 -2.80
C LEU A 113 -10.00 -7.71 -2.39
N GLU A 114 -9.20 -8.75 -2.61
CA GLU A 114 -7.77 -8.79 -2.33
C GLU A 114 -7.00 -7.75 -3.18
N ALA A 115 -7.34 -7.64 -4.46
CA ALA A 115 -6.72 -6.64 -5.34
C ALA A 115 -7.06 -5.20 -4.90
N LYS A 116 -8.31 -4.97 -4.49
CA LYS A 116 -8.73 -3.68 -3.89
C LYS A 116 -7.94 -3.36 -2.63
N ILE A 117 -7.71 -4.35 -1.77
CA ILE A 117 -6.93 -4.21 -0.54
C ILE A 117 -5.47 -3.87 -0.83
N VAL A 118 -4.83 -4.58 -1.77
CA VAL A 118 -3.42 -4.33 -2.12
C VAL A 118 -3.26 -2.94 -2.74
N HIS A 119 -4.18 -2.55 -3.63
CA HIS A 119 -4.24 -1.19 -4.16
C HIS A 119 -4.39 -0.15 -3.04
N ASP A 120 -5.38 -0.32 -2.16
CA ASP A 120 -5.64 0.59 -1.04
C ASP A 120 -4.44 0.70 -0.09
N ALA A 121 -3.77 -0.41 0.21
CA ALA A 121 -2.59 -0.45 1.06
C ALA A 121 -1.43 0.38 0.48
N ASP A 122 -1.20 0.24 -0.83
CA ASP A 122 -0.19 1.02 -1.55
C ASP A 122 -0.54 2.51 -1.60
N VAL A 123 -1.80 2.85 -1.87
CA VAL A 123 -2.27 4.25 -1.84
C VAL A 123 -2.08 4.87 -0.46
N LEU A 124 -2.45 4.17 0.63
CA LEU A 124 -2.30 4.67 2.00
C LEU A 124 -0.83 4.92 2.38
N GLU A 125 0.09 4.06 1.94
CA GLU A 125 1.52 4.22 2.21
C GLU A 125 2.13 5.36 1.38
N LYS A 126 1.63 5.56 0.17
CA LYS A 126 1.98 6.67 -0.76
C LYS A 126 1.16 7.95 -0.54
N SER A 127 0.48 8.10 0.60
CA SER A 127 -0.33 9.29 0.95
C SER A 127 0.37 10.20 1.96
N GLY A 128 -0.12 11.44 2.11
CA GLY A 128 0.39 12.38 3.11
C GLY A 128 1.86 12.78 2.92
N ILE A 129 2.55 13.09 4.02
CA ILE A 129 3.96 13.51 3.97
C ILE A 129 4.86 12.38 3.50
N LEU A 130 4.59 11.14 3.94
CA LEU A 130 5.34 9.99 3.46
C LEU A 130 5.15 9.82 1.96
N GLY A 131 3.93 10.02 1.44
CA GLY A 131 3.66 10.07 0.01
C GLY A 131 4.53 11.07 -0.76
N ILE A 132 4.69 12.28 -0.23
CA ILE A 132 5.57 13.30 -0.85
C ILE A 132 7.02 12.82 -0.88
N ILE A 133 7.52 12.26 0.23
CA ILE A 133 8.87 11.69 0.29
C ILE A 133 9.02 10.60 -0.78
N ARG A 134 8.11 9.63 -0.79
CA ARG A 134 8.17 8.46 -1.68
C ARG A 134 8.08 8.81 -3.14
N HIS A 135 7.12 9.65 -3.53
CA HIS A 135 6.95 10.03 -4.92
C HIS A 135 8.13 10.84 -5.42
N THR A 136 8.63 11.79 -4.62
CA THR A 136 9.83 12.55 -4.96
C THR A 136 11.04 11.61 -5.11
N TRP A 137 11.20 10.66 -4.18
CA TRP A 137 12.28 9.67 -4.19
C TRP A 137 12.22 8.77 -5.44
N LYS A 138 11.06 8.18 -5.74
CA LYS A 138 10.84 7.34 -6.94
C LYS A 138 11.08 8.15 -8.22
N MET A 139 10.56 9.37 -8.31
CA MET A 139 10.73 10.21 -9.50
C MET A 139 12.18 10.63 -9.72
N THR A 140 12.92 10.94 -8.65
CA THR A 140 14.36 11.26 -8.74
C THR A 140 15.15 10.06 -9.23
N ASN A 141 14.96 8.89 -8.60
CA ASN A 141 15.73 7.69 -8.95
C ASN A 141 15.30 7.01 -10.25
N SER A 142 14.17 7.41 -10.85
CA SER A 142 13.76 7.01 -12.20
C SER A 142 14.09 8.05 -13.27
N GLY A 143 14.81 9.12 -12.92
CA GLY A 143 15.17 10.20 -13.87
C GLY A 143 13.97 11.02 -14.37
N ARG A 144 12.81 10.94 -13.70
CA ARG A 144 11.59 11.66 -14.08
C ARG A 144 11.57 13.12 -13.62
N ILE A 145 12.45 13.48 -12.68
CA ILE A 145 12.73 14.85 -12.23
C ILE A 145 14.24 15.01 -12.05
N ASP A 146 14.74 16.21 -12.31
CA ASP A 146 16.13 16.58 -12.07
C ASP A 146 16.29 17.12 -10.64
N SER A 147 17.12 16.46 -9.83
CA SER A 147 17.37 16.84 -8.44
C SER A 147 18.08 18.18 -8.28
N GLU A 148 18.84 18.62 -9.28
CA GLU A 148 19.56 19.89 -9.25
C GLU A 148 18.65 21.06 -9.67
N LYS A 149 17.55 20.76 -10.37
CA LYS A 149 16.63 21.75 -10.92
C LYS A 149 15.17 21.32 -10.75
N ILE A 150 14.68 21.33 -9.51
CA ILE A 150 13.27 21.09 -9.23
C ILE A 150 12.41 22.28 -9.67
N LEU A 151 11.49 22.04 -10.61
CA LEU A 151 10.60 23.06 -11.15
C LEU A 151 9.23 23.05 -10.46
N LYS A 152 8.50 24.16 -10.58
CA LYS A 152 7.11 24.26 -10.09
C LYS A 152 6.20 23.17 -10.67
N LYS A 153 6.43 22.78 -11.94
CA LYS A 153 5.69 21.70 -12.61
C LYS A 153 5.93 20.33 -11.98
N ASP A 154 7.12 20.08 -11.44
CA ASP A 154 7.47 18.81 -10.80
C ASP A 154 6.76 18.66 -9.46
N ILE A 155 6.75 19.74 -8.67
CA ILE A 155 5.98 19.82 -7.43
C ILE A 155 4.49 19.58 -7.72
N LYS A 156 3.93 20.25 -8.73
CA LYS A 156 2.52 20.06 -9.12
C LYS A 156 2.25 18.62 -9.52
N LYS A 157 3.11 18.00 -10.33
CA LYS A 157 2.99 16.61 -10.78
C LYS A 157 2.97 15.63 -9.60
N ILE A 158 3.84 15.81 -8.61
CA ILE A 158 3.88 14.97 -7.38
C ILE A 158 2.56 15.08 -6.62
N ILE A 159 2.10 16.31 -6.37
CA ILE A 159 0.88 16.55 -5.58
C ILE A 159 -0.36 16.06 -6.29
N ASP A 160 -0.47 16.30 -7.59
CA ASP A 160 -1.61 15.84 -8.39
C ASP A 160 -1.67 14.32 -8.44
N HIS A 161 -0.51 13.65 -8.55
CA HIS A 161 -0.45 12.19 -8.51
C HIS A 161 -0.91 11.63 -7.17
N ILE A 162 -0.45 12.19 -6.04
CA ILE A 162 -0.90 11.78 -4.69
C ILE A 162 -2.42 11.97 -4.55
N LYS A 163 -2.94 13.12 -4.98
CA LYS A 163 -4.39 13.41 -4.94
C LYS A 163 -5.18 12.44 -5.83
N TRP A 164 -4.69 12.16 -7.03
CA TRP A 164 -5.31 11.22 -7.97
C TRP A 164 -5.36 9.80 -7.39
N ARG A 165 -4.27 9.33 -6.77
CA ARG A 165 -4.25 8.02 -6.08
C ARG A 165 -5.22 7.99 -4.90
N GLY A 166 -5.25 9.04 -4.06
CA GLY A 166 -6.19 9.12 -2.94
C GLY A 166 -7.66 9.05 -3.35
N LYS A 167 -8.04 9.57 -4.52
CA LYS A 167 -9.40 9.48 -5.07
C LYS A 167 -9.80 8.06 -5.52
N GLN A 168 -8.82 7.19 -5.74
CA GLN A 168 -9.04 5.83 -6.24
C GLN A 168 -9.13 4.76 -5.15
N LEU A 169 -9.17 5.17 -3.88
CA LEU A 169 -9.41 4.23 -2.78
C LEU A 169 -10.72 3.46 -2.99
N GLN A 170 -10.65 2.16 -2.78
CA GLN A 170 -11.69 1.20 -3.11
C GLN A 170 -12.58 0.91 -1.91
N THR A 171 -11.99 0.57 -0.76
CA THR A 171 -12.73 0.14 0.43
C THR A 171 -13.14 1.31 1.32
N PRO A 172 -14.31 1.23 2.01
CA PRO A 172 -14.71 2.24 2.99
C PRO A 172 -13.70 2.40 4.13
N LEU A 173 -13.07 1.30 4.57
CA LEU A 173 -12.05 1.33 5.63
C LEU A 173 -10.81 2.12 5.18
N ALA A 174 -10.30 1.87 3.97
CA ALA A 174 -9.15 2.61 3.46
C ALA A 174 -9.46 4.10 3.27
N LYS A 175 -10.68 4.45 2.80
CA LYS A 175 -11.14 5.85 2.75
C LYS A 175 -11.14 6.54 4.12
N LYS A 176 -11.53 5.82 5.19
CA LYS A 176 -11.46 6.34 6.57
C LYS A 176 -10.01 6.54 7.02
N LEU A 177 -9.15 5.54 6.81
CA LEU A 177 -7.72 5.61 7.15
C LEU A 177 -6.98 6.71 6.39
N HIS A 178 -7.33 6.94 5.13
CA HIS A 178 -6.73 7.98 4.30
C HIS A 178 -6.91 9.38 4.92
N LYS A 179 -8.05 9.64 5.56
CA LYS A 179 -8.28 10.90 6.30
C LYS A 179 -7.32 11.08 7.47
N CYS A 180 -6.85 9.98 8.09
CA CYS A 180 -5.91 10.03 9.22
C CYS A 180 -4.46 10.27 8.80
N VAL A 181 -4.09 9.91 7.57
CA VAL A 181 -2.72 10.11 7.04
C VAL A 181 -2.63 11.34 6.12
N SER A 182 -3.76 11.84 5.63
CA SER A 182 -3.84 13.08 4.86
C SER A 182 -3.64 14.27 5.78
N ILE A 183 -2.53 14.99 5.61
CA ILE A 183 -2.26 16.24 6.30
C ILE A 183 -1.90 17.33 5.29
N ASN A 184 -2.38 18.54 5.55
CA ASN A 184 -2.13 19.68 4.68
C ASN A 184 -0.66 20.13 4.77
N ILE A 185 -0.06 20.37 3.60
CA ILE A 185 1.26 20.98 3.44
C ILE A 185 1.09 22.07 2.39
N ASN A 186 1.43 23.30 2.73
CA ASN A 186 1.29 24.42 1.81
C ASN A 186 2.40 24.44 0.74
N ILE A 187 2.17 25.18 -0.33
CA ILE A 187 3.09 25.25 -1.48
C ILE A 187 4.47 25.78 -1.08
N ALA A 188 4.55 26.75 -0.17
CA ALA A 188 5.83 27.30 0.29
C ALA A 188 6.68 26.24 0.98
N GLN A 189 6.08 25.43 1.85
CA GLN A 189 6.74 24.31 2.51
C GLN A 189 7.13 23.22 1.51
N LEU A 190 6.28 22.90 0.54
CA LEU A 190 6.61 21.95 -0.54
C LEU A 190 7.83 22.38 -1.36
N ARG A 191 7.91 23.67 -1.73
CA ARG A 191 9.07 24.25 -2.44
C ARG A 191 10.36 24.14 -1.64
N LYS A 192 10.29 24.09 -0.30
CA LYS A 192 11.43 23.88 0.57
C LYS A 192 11.83 22.40 0.68
N ILE A 193 10.87 21.50 0.93
CA ILE A 193 11.19 20.10 1.27
C ILE A 193 11.46 19.21 0.05
N ILE A 194 10.81 19.44 -1.10
CA ILE A 194 10.97 18.58 -2.28
C ILE A 194 12.41 18.60 -2.83
N PRO A 195 13.08 19.76 -2.97
CA PRO A 195 14.49 19.80 -3.34
C PRO A 195 15.39 19.03 -2.36
N ILE A 196 15.16 19.18 -1.05
CA ILE A 196 15.91 18.44 -0.02
C ILE A 196 15.73 16.93 -0.19
N ILE A 197 14.47 16.47 -0.36
CA ILE A 197 14.15 15.06 -0.56
C ILE A 197 14.82 14.53 -1.83
N SER A 198 14.75 15.28 -2.94
CA SER A 198 15.33 14.87 -4.22
C SER A 198 16.85 14.79 -4.16
N GLY A 199 17.53 15.78 -3.57
CA GLY A 199 18.97 15.75 -3.36
C GLY A 199 19.43 14.56 -2.50
N LEU A 200 18.70 14.25 -1.42
CA LEU A 200 18.98 13.06 -0.59
C LEU A 200 18.71 11.75 -1.36
N ALA A 201 17.65 11.71 -2.17
CA ALA A 201 17.32 10.54 -2.99
C ALA A 201 18.40 10.24 -4.04
N LYS A 202 18.96 11.28 -4.70
CA LYS A 202 20.08 11.15 -5.65
C LYS A 202 21.30 10.50 -4.98
N ASN A 203 21.55 10.83 -3.71
CA ASN A 203 22.62 10.28 -2.88
C ASN A 203 22.25 8.95 -2.19
N SER A 204 21.26 8.22 -2.72
CA SER A 204 20.86 6.89 -2.26
C SER A 204 20.40 6.82 -0.80
N ILE A 205 19.99 7.94 -0.20
CA ILE A 205 19.41 7.95 1.15
C ILE A 205 17.99 7.37 1.08
N THR A 206 17.66 6.47 2.01
CA THR A 206 16.37 5.78 2.06
C THR A 206 15.21 6.72 2.39
N THR A 207 13.98 6.34 2.03
CA THR A 207 12.79 7.13 2.38
C THR A 207 12.61 7.28 3.89
N GLU A 208 13.03 6.29 4.68
CA GLU A 208 12.99 6.30 6.14
C GLU A 208 13.95 7.33 6.74
N ASP A 209 15.17 7.41 6.22
CA ASP A 209 16.17 8.34 6.74
C ASP A 209 15.89 9.77 6.27
N ILE A 210 15.42 9.94 5.03
CA ILE A 210 14.87 11.22 4.56
C ILE A 210 13.74 11.68 5.47
N ALA A 211 12.82 10.78 5.85
CA ALA A 211 11.71 11.13 6.72
C ALA A 211 12.18 11.69 8.07
N LYS A 212 13.27 11.16 8.64
CA LYS A 212 13.88 11.69 9.87
C LYS A 212 14.51 13.06 9.64
N ILE A 213 15.25 13.23 8.55
CA ILE A 213 15.96 14.48 8.21
C ILE A 213 14.97 15.64 8.03
N ILE A 214 13.86 15.40 7.33
CA ILE A 214 12.90 16.47 7.06
C ILE A 214 12.03 16.84 8.27
N LEU A 215 12.08 16.10 9.40
CA LEU A 215 11.30 16.43 10.60
C LEU A 215 11.53 17.87 11.06
N LYS A 216 12.76 18.40 10.91
CA LYS A 216 13.11 19.79 11.25
C LYS A 216 12.36 20.83 10.43
N GLU A 217 11.87 20.45 9.25
CA GLU A 217 11.13 21.31 8.32
C GLU A 217 9.61 21.22 8.53
N LEU A 218 9.15 20.42 9.50
CA LEU A 218 7.74 20.11 9.73
C LEU A 218 7.21 20.72 11.03
N LYS A 219 5.96 21.20 10.98
CA LYS A 219 5.21 21.62 12.17
C LYS A 219 4.98 20.43 13.11
N ARG A 220 4.69 20.70 14.39
CA ARG A 220 4.48 19.66 15.41
C ARG A 220 3.44 18.61 14.98
N ASN A 221 2.28 19.04 14.46
CA ASN A 221 1.23 18.14 13.97
C ASN A 221 1.67 17.30 12.76
N GLN A 222 2.44 17.88 11.84
CA GLN A 222 3.01 17.20 10.67
C GLN A 222 4.04 16.13 11.09
N ARG A 223 4.91 16.44 12.06
CA ARG A 223 5.85 15.46 12.64
C ARG A 223 5.11 14.28 13.25
N ILE A 224 4.07 14.53 14.05
CA ILE A 224 3.25 13.48 14.66
C ILE A 224 2.59 12.61 13.56
N ALA A 225 2.00 13.22 12.54
CA ALA A 225 1.37 12.50 11.43
C ALA A 225 2.36 11.59 10.68
N LEU A 226 3.54 12.12 10.31
CA LEU A 226 4.59 11.36 9.63
C LEU A 226 5.10 10.20 10.49
N THR A 227 5.38 10.45 11.78
CA THR A 227 5.82 9.40 12.72
C THR A 227 4.76 8.30 12.85
N ARG A 228 3.48 8.68 12.97
CA ARG A 228 2.37 7.71 13.04
C ARG A 228 2.24 6.88 11.77
N GLN A 229 2.52 7.46 10.61
CA GLN A 229 2.49 6.75 9.33
C GLN A 229 3.69 5.80 9.20
N LEU A 230 4.90 6.23 9.57
CA LEU A 230 6.11 5.39 9.55
C LEU A 230 6.00 4.16 10.45
N ASN A 231 5.42 4.31 11.64
CA ASN A 231 5.25 3.21 12.60
C ASN A 231 3.89 2.50 12.52
N LEU A 232 3.03 2.89 11.57
CA LEU A 232 1.68 2.35 11.35
C LEU A 232 0.72 2.46 12.54
N SER A 233 1.01 3.30 13.54
CA SER A 233 0.14 3.46 14.72
C SER A 233 -1.22 4.07 14.40
N TYR A 234 -1.39 4.71 13.23
CA TYR A 234 -2.71 5.15 12.76
C TYR A 234 -3.70 3.98 12.53
N LEU A 235 -3.21 2.76 12.27
CA LEU A 235 -4.07 1.58 12.15
C LEU A 235 -4.67 1.16 13.51
N ALA A 236 -3.95 1.42 14.62
CA ALA A 236 -4.41 1.04 15.95
C ALA A 236 -5.68 1.79 16.37
N SER A 237 -5.90 3.00 15.86
CA SER A 237 -7.11 3.78 16.08
C SER A 237 -8.39 3.09 15.55
N PHE A 238 -8.26 2.03 14.75
CA PHE A 238 -9.38 1.28 14.17
C PHE A 238 -9.46 -0.18 14.63
N LYS A 239 -8.53 -0.65 15.48
CA LYS A 239 -8.56 -2.03 16.05
C LYS A 239 -9.81 -2.34 16.90
N LYS A 240 -10.60 -1.32 17.28
CA LYS A 240 -11.87 -1.51 18.02
C LYS A 240 -13.06 -1.94 17.14
N TYR A 241 -12.93 -1.92 15.81
CA TYR A 241 -13.92 -2.50 14.91
C TYR A 241 -13.64 -3.99 14.68
N LYS A 242 -13.73 -4.79 15.73
CA LYS A 242 -13.93 -6.23 15.51
C LYS A 242 -15.23 -6.40 14.74
N PHE A 243 -15.19 -7.22 13.70
CA PHE A 243 -16.37 -7.77 13.05
C PHE A 243 -17.39 -8.16 14.12
N ILE A 244 -18.55 -7.50 14.12
CA ILE A 244 -19.76 -8.11 14.65
C ILE A 244 -20.00 -9.29 13.71
N ASP A 245 -19.68 -10.48 14.20
CA ASP A 245 -19.99 -11.72 13.52
C ASP A 245 -21.53 -11.84 13.44
N HIS A 246 -22.08 -11.42 12.29
CA HIS A 246 -23.52 -11.51 12.03
C HIS A 246 -24.00 -12.97 11.93
N SER A 247 -23.09 -13.97 11.93
CA SER A 247 -23.51 -15.38 12.04
C SER A 247 -24.04 -15.73 13.44
N ARG A 248 -23.75 -14.93 14.48
CA ARG A 248 -24.34 -15.10 15.83
C ARG A 248 -25.70 -14.42 16.01
N LEU A 249 -26.20 -13.67 15.03
CA LEU A 249 -27.53 -13.05 15.09
C LEU A 249 -28.63 -13.92 14.48
N LEU A 250 -28.28 -15.09 13.91
CA LEU A 250 -29.23 -16.03 13.30
C LEU A 250 -29.51 -17.28 14.13
N THR A 251 -28.98 -17.40 15.36
CA THR A 251 -29.22 -18.58 16.23
C THR A 251 -30.12 -18.32 17.44
N ASN A 252 -30.77 -17.16 17.54
CA ASN A 252 -31.79 -16.90 18.56
C ASN A 252 -33.18 -16.63 17.95
N LYS A 253 -33.72 -17.64 17.27
CA LYS A 253 -35.17 -17.85 17.18
C LYS A 253 -35.44 -19.33 17.42
N ASN A 254 -35.85 -19.63 18.65
CA ASN A 254 -36.97 -20.53 19.00
C ASN A 254 -36.82 -20.99 20.45
N ALA A 255 -37.19 -20.12 21.38
CA ALA A 255 -37.60 -20.50 22.72
C ALA A 255 -38.70 -19.54 23.13
N ASN A 256 -39.92 -19.84 22.68
CA ASN A 256 -41.17 -19.58 23.39
C ASN A 256 -42.32 -20.02 22.48
N GLY A 257 -42.76 -21.26 22.71
CA GLY A 257 -44.00 -21.76 22.15
C GLY A 257 -45.16 -20.86 22.55
N LYS A 258 -45.88 -20.35 21.57
CA LYS A 258 -47.29 -20.00 21.72
C LYS A 258 -48.03 -20.54 20.51
N ARG A 259 -48.88 -21.54 20.79
CA ARG A 259 -50.00 -21.93 19.94
C ARG A 259 -50.88 -20.70 19.76
N TYR A 260 -51.17 -20.33 18.52
CA TYR A 260 -52.39 -19.57 18.23
C TYR A 260 -53.32 -20.53 17.50
N ALA A 261 -54.48 -20.73 18.12
CA ALA A 261 -55.57 -21.56 17.66
C ALA A 261 -56.28 -20.91 16.46
N ASN A 262 -56.90 -21.76 15.64
CA ASN A 262 -57.95 -21.43 14.67
C ASN A 262 -59.04 -20.56 15.37
N VAL A 263 -59.70 -19.61 14.72
CA VAL A 263 -60.85 -19.70 13.79
C VAL A 263 -61.34 -18.22 13.59
N PRO A 264 -62.10 -17.82 12.56
CA PRO A 264 -62.38 -18.42 11.24
C PRO A 264 -61.67 -17.69 10.08
#